data_AF-A0A0J1GE40-F1
#
_entry.id   AF-A0A0J1GE40-F1
#
_cell.length_a   1.000
_cell.length_b   1.000
_cell.length_c   1.000
_cell.angle_alpha   90.00
_cell.angle_beta   90.00
_cell.angle_gamma   90.00
#
_symmetry.space_group_name_H-M   'P 1'
#
loop_
_entity.id
_entity.type
_entity.pdbx_description
1 polymer ?
#
loop_
_entity_poly.entity_id
_entity_poly.type
_entity_poly.pdbx_seq_one_letter_code
_entity_poly.pdbx_strand_id
1 'polypeptide(L)' 'MHSHEIDSYLRNKNWKLKPNEYVNIINVNSCPELDHIAYNSQNNDYNVWTKNGYAWTIKIEC' A
#
# COMPACT_ATOMS: atom_id res chain seq x y z
N MET A 1 5.77 9.85 -3.18
CA MET A 1 5.99 9.28 -1.84
C MET A 1 6.92 8.10 -1.99
N HIS A 2 8.01 8.05 -1.23
CA HIS A 2 8.98 6.96 -1.29
C HIS A 2 8.54 5.77 -0.43
N SER A 3 9.09 4.58 -0.66
CA SER A 3 8.75 3.36 0.08
C SER A 3 8.82 3.52 1.61
N HIS A 4 9.81 4.25 2.12
CA HIS A 4 9.98 4.45 3.57
C HIS A 4 8.92 5.37 4.19
N GLU A 5 8.44 6.37 3.44
CA GLU A 5 7.35 7.25 3.88
C GLU A 5 6.03 6.48 3.92
N ILE A 6 5.79 5.61 2.93
CA ILE A 6 4.66 4.68 2.90
C ILE A 6 4.72 3.73 4.10
N ASP A 7 5.86 3.09 4.35
CA ASP A 7 6.02 2.17 5.48
C ASP A 7 5.72 2.84 6.83
N SER A 8 6.27 4.04 7.06
CA SER A 8 6.02 4.82 8.28
C SER A 8 4.54 5.20 8.43
N TYR A 9 3.89 5.60 7.34
CA TYR A 9 2.47 5.92 7.32
C TYR A 9 1.61 4.69 7.64
N LEU A 10 1.87 3.57 6.98
CA LEU A 10 1.15 2.31 7.16
C LEU A 10 1.29 1.79 8.59
N ARG A 11 2.49 1.85 9.19
CA ARG A 11 2.71 1.46 10.60
C ARG A 11 1.88 2.28 11.58
N ASN A 12 1.83 3.61 11.41
CA ASN A 12 0.99 4.48 12.25
C ASN A 12 -0.50 4.15 12.14
N LYS A 13 -0.91 3.60 11.00
CA LYS A 13 -2.29 3.20 10.71
C LYS A 13 -2.57 1.72 10.99
N ASN A 14 -1.60 0.98 11.53
CA ASN A 14 -1.68 -0.46 11.72
C ASN A 14 -2.12 -1.19 10.43
N TRP A 15 -1.57 -0.76 9.29
CA TRP A 15 -1.82 -1.30 7.94
C TRP A 15 -3.29 -1.27 7.50
N LYS A 16 -4.11 -0.41 8.12
CA LYS A 16 -5.52 -0.22 7.79
C LYS A 16 -5.74 1.16 7.20
N LEU A 17 -6.30 1.19 6.00
CA LEU A 17 -6.50 2.40 5.23
C LEU A 17 -7.97 2.58 4.87
N LYS A 18 -8.42 3.83 4.80
CA LYS A 18 -9.67 4.16 4.13
C LYS A 18 -9.49 4.11 2.61
N PRO A 19 -10.57 3.94 1.82
CA PRO A 19 -10.49 3.88 0.36
C PRO A 19 -9.77 5.09 -0.27
N ASN A 20 -9.96 6.30 0.27
CA ASN A 20 -9.28 7.50 -0.21
C ASN A 20 -7.77 7.52 0.10
N GLU A 21 -7.37 7.02 1.27
CA GLU A 21 -5.95 6.88 1.65
C GLU A 21 -5.25 5.84 0.77
N TYR A 22 -5.94 4.73 0.49
CA TYR A 22 -5.46 3.72 -0.44
C TYR A 22 -5.15 4.33 -1.81
N VAL A 23 -6.14 5.00 -2.45
CA VAL A 23 -5.97 5.61 -3.78
C VAL A 23 -4.80 6.60 -3.81
N ASN A 24 -4.58 7.35 -2.72
CA ASN A 24 -3.45 8.27 -2.63
C ASN A 24 -2.08 7.56 -2.54
N ILE A 25 -2.01 6.42 -1.84
CA ILE A 25 -0.77 5.64 -1.66
C ILE A 25 -0.43 4.84 -2.92
N ILE A 26 -1.42 4.22 -3.55
CA ILE A 26 -1.24 3.37 -4.73
C ILE A 26 -1.25 4.14 -6.06
N ASN A 27 -1.24 5.47 -6.02
CA ASN A 27 -1.13 6.27 -7.23
C ASN A 27 0.26 6.09 -7.86
N VAL A 28 0.32 5.23 -8.88
CA VAL A 28 1.55 4.85 -9.60
C VAL A 28 2.27 6.07 -10.20
N ASN A 29 1.53 7.12 -10.57
CA ASN A 29 2.13 8.36 -11.09
C ASN A 29 2.87 9.16 -10.00
N SER A 30 2.53 8.95 -8.73
CA SER A 30 3.13 9.63 -7.57
C SER A 30 4.14 8.75 -6.82
N CYS A 31 4.23 7.47 -7.17
CA CYS A 31 5.11 6.47 -6.54
C CYS A 31 5.82 5.64 -7.61
N PRO A 32 6.88 6.16 -8.26
CA PRO A 32 7.61 5.46 -9.33
C PRO A 32 8.28 4.15 -8.86
N GLU A 33 8.49 4.01 -7.55
CA GLU A 33 9.03 2.83 -6.88
C GLU A 33 8.00 1.68 -6.81
N LEU A 34 6.71 1.95 -7.02
CA LEU A 34 5.67 0.93 -6.99
C LEU A 34 5.81 0.02 -8.21
N ASP A 35 5.76 -1.29 -7.97
CA ASP A 35 5.91 -2.31 -9.00
C ASP A 35 4.56 -2.90 -9.41
N HIS A 36 3.89 -3.58 -8.48
CA HIS A 36 2.58 -4.17 -8.71
C HIS A 36 1.78 -4.30 -7.41
N ILE A 37 0.46 -4.52 -7.57
CA ILE A 37 -0.50 -4.69 -6.49
C ILE A 37 -1.36 -5.92 -6.80
N ALA A 38 -1.58 -6.77 -5.82
CA ALA A 38 -2.45 -7.94 -5.94
C ALA A 38 -3.49 -7.95 -4.82
N TYR A 39 -4.74 -8.18 -5.17
CA TYR A 39 -5.82 -8.36 -4.20
C TYR A 39 -5.93 -9.83 -3.77
N ASN A 40 -5.90 -10.08 -2.46
CA ASN A 40 -6.14 -11.38 -1.86
C ASN A 40 -7.56 -11.43 -1.31
N SER A 41 -8.43 -12.14 -2.03
CA SER A 41 -9.85 -12.30 -1.67
C SER A 41 -10.10 -13.16 -0.44
N GLN A 42 -9.15 -14.03 -0.04
CA GLN A 42 -9.31 -14.89 1.14
C GLN A 42 -9.26 -14.09 2.44
N ASN A 43 -8.39 -13.08 2.48
CA ASN A 43 -8.18 -12.24 3.67
C ASN A 43 -8.78 -10.83 3.53
N ASN A 44 -9.28 -10.49 2.33
CA ASN A 44 -9.75 -9.15 1.95
C ASN A 44 -8.63 -8.08 2.06
N ASP A 45 -7.42 -8.45 1.60
CA ASP A 45 -6.21 -7.65 1.75
C ASP A 45 -5.60 -7.32 0.39
N TYR A 46 -4.87 -6.21 0.31
CA TYR A 46 -4.07 -5.84 -0.84
C TYR A 46 -2.60 -6.02 -0.50
N ASN A 47 -1.88 -6.75 -1.35
CA ASN A 47 -0.43 -6.86 -1.27
C ASN A 47 0.18 -5.89 -2.27
N VAL A 48 1.12 -5.08 -1.81
CA VAL A 48 1.78 -4.02 -2.59
C VAL A 48 3.27 -4.30 -2.59
N TRP A 49 3.88 -4.32 -3.77
CA TRP A 49 5.32 -4.50 -3.93
C TRP A 49 5.94 -3.30 -4.62
N THR A 50 7.21 -3.08 -4.30
CA THR A 50 8.02 -2.01 -4.85
C THR A 50 9.27 -2.57 -5.50
N LYS A 51 9.78 -1.84 -6.50
CA LYS A 51 10.95 -2.21 -7.29
C LYS A 51 12.23 -2.27 -6.45
N ASN A 52 12.27 -1.57 -5.32
CA ASN A 52 13.39 -1.59 -4.37
C ASN A 52 13.31 -2.73 -3.34
N GLY A 53 12.35 -3.66 -3.50
CA GLY A 53 12.26 -4.89 -2.70
C GLY A 53 11.41 -4.77 -1.43
N TYR A 54 10.78 -3.62 -1.17
CA TYR A 54 9.80 -3.50 -0.09
C TYR A 54 8.45 -4.07 -0.51
N ALA A 55 7.75 -4.66 0.47
CA ALA A 55 6.40 -5.16 0.29
C ALA A 55 5.57 -4.91 1.55
N TRP A 56 4.28 -4.63 1.35
CA TRP A 56 3.32 -4.46 2.44
C TRP A 56 2.02 -5.17 2.13
N THR A 57 1.34 -5.60 3.19
CA THR A 57 -0.06 -6.04 3.13
C THR A 57 -0.90 -4.99 3.82
N ILE A 58 -1.95 -4.51 3.14
CA ILE A 58 -2.83 -3.46 3.61
C ILE A 58 -4.28 -3.91 3.57
N LYS A 59 -5.04 -3.52 4.60
CA LYS A 59 -6.48 -3.70 4.70
C LYS A 59 -7.19 -2.40 4.36
N ILE A 60 -8.21 -2.47 3.51
CA ILE A 60 -9.07 -1.33 3.25
C ILE A 60 -10.31 -1.44 4.16
N GLU A 61 -10.43 -0.52 5.12
CA GLU A 61 -11.60 -0.43 5.99
C GLU A 61 -12.69 0.41 5.31
N CYS A 62 -13.85 -0.20 5.10
CA CYS A 62 -15.06 0.46 4.61
C CYS A 62 -15.73 1.31 5.70
#